data_AF-A0A258EMK1-F1
#
_entry.id   AF-A0A258EMK1-F1
#
_cell.length_a   1.000
_cell.length_b   1.000
_cell.length_c   1.000
_cell.angle_alpha   90.00
_cell.angle_beta   90.00
_cell.angle_gamma   90.00
#
_symmetry.space_group_name_H-M   'P 1'
#
loop_
_entity.id
_entity.type
_entity.pdbx_description
1 polymer ?
#
loop_
_entity_poly.entity_id
_entity_poly.type
_entity_poly.pdbx_seq_one_letter_code
_entity_poly.pdbx_strand_id
1 'polypeptide(L)'
;DLFENLPEFKTRLDFFLREKPKLAALVSSWIQPGYEKRRLFSLLRGHRMKSVLHRMLDSNEFLSEFGIRSLSKYYEKHPYAMKINGDTLSIKYTPGESDTRMFGGNSNWRGPIWFPINYLIVESLKKFDYYYGGDFSIEYPTGSGNFMTMDMIAKELSLRCMKIFMRDDQGNRPVYGTQRKFQEDPHFKDYILFYEYFHGDNGRGLGASHQTGWTALVAEMIHKYSKPNKANRNESSPLFRS
;
A
#
# COMPACT_ATOMS: atom_id res chain seq x y z
N ASP A 1 -11.60 -16.55 27.57
CA ASP A 1 -10.28 -16.98 27.09
C ASP A 1 -9.28 -15.82 27.08
N LEU A 2 -9.13 -15.01 26.01
CA LEU A 2 -8.08 -13.97 25.95
C LEU A 2 -8.11 -12.95 27.12
N PHE A 3 -9.29 -12.48 27.53
CA PHE A 3 -9.40 -11.46 28.59
C PHE A 3 -9.38 -12.02 30.01
N GLU A 4 -9.62 -13.32 30.17
CA GLU A 4 -9.41 -13.96 31.48
C GLU A 4 -7.92 -13.98 31.82
N ASN A 5 -7.07 -14.03 30.79
CA ASN A 5 -5.62 -13.96 30.91
C ASN A 5 -5.08 -12.52 30.97
N LEU A 6 -5.92 -11.47 30.80
CA LEU A 6 -5.51 -10.06 30.80
C LEU A 6 -6.46 -9.17 31.64
N PRO A 7 -6.58 -9.42 32.95
CA PRO A 7 -7.56 -8.76 33.81
C PRO A 7 -7.35 -7.25 33.97
N GLU A 8 -6.09 -6.79 34.01
CA GLU A 8 -5.78 -5.36 34.11
C GLU A 8 -6.17 -4.60 32.84
N PHE A 9 -5.89 -5.20 31.67
CA PHE A 9 -6.28 -4.61 30.39
C PHE A 9 -7.80 -4.47 30.30
N LYS A 10 -8.54 -5.53 30.66
CA LYS A 10 -10.00 -5.53 30.69
C LYS A 10 -10.52 -4.41 31.60
N THR A 11 -9.99 -4.31 32.83
CA THR A 11 -10.40 -3.27 33.79
C THR A 11 -10.18 -1.85 33.25
N ARG A 12 -9.00 -1.57 32.68
CA ARG A 12 -8.70 -0.25 32.11
C ARG A 12 -9.56 0.08 30.90
N LEU A 13 -9.84 -0.93 30.07
CA LEU A 13 -10.67 -0.76 28.90
C LEU A 13 -12.14 -0.50 29.28
N ASP A 14 -12.68 -1.28 30.21
CA ASP A 14 -14.06 -1.10 30.70
C ASP A 14 -14.22 0.28 31.35
N PHE A 15 -13.22 0.74 32.12
CA PHE A 15 -13.17 2.10 32.64
C PHE A 15 -13.19 3.14 31.51
N PHE A 16 -12.33 3.00 30.50
CA PHE A 16 -12.26 3.95 29.39
C PHE A 16 -13.57 4.03 28.59
N LEU A 17 -14.18 2.88 28.30
CA LEU A 17 -15.46 2.80 27.59
C LEU A 17 -16.58 3.49 28.36
N ARG A 18 -16.58 3.41 29.70
CA ARG A 18 -17.55 4.07 30.58
C ARG A 18 -17.31 5.56 30.74
N GLU A 19 -16.07 5.98 31.00
CA GLU A 19 -15.74 7.38 31.34
C GLU A 19 -15.54 8.27 30.10
N LYS A 20 -15.17 7.69 28.95
CA LYS A 20 -14.91 8.42 27.70
C LYS A 20 -15.79 7.92 26.54
N PRO A 21 -17.13 7.88 26.68
CA PRO A 21 -18.02 7.26 25.70
C PRO A 21 -17.96 7.94 24.31
N LYS A 22 -17.74 9.27 24.28
CA LYS A 22 -17.57 10.02 23.02
C LYS A 22 -16.33 9.59 22.23
N LEU A 23 -15.23 9.29 22.91
CA LEU A 23 -13.99 8.79 22.27
C LEU A 23 -14.12 7.31 21.91
N ALA A 24 -14.74 6.51 22.78
CA ALA A 24 -15.03 5.10 22.53
C ALA A 24 -15.92 4.90 21.28
N ALA A 25 -16.83 5.83 21.01
CA ALA A 25 -17.65 5.81 19.80
C ALA A 25 -16.82 5.94 18.50
N LEU A 26 -15.59 6.46 18.56
CA LEU A 26 -14.73 6.68 17.38
C LEU A 26 -13.90 5.45 16.96
N VAL A 27 -13.73 4.44 17.81
CA VAL A 27 -12.87 3.25 17.61
C VAL A 27 -13.69 1.97 17.62
N SER A 28 -13.56 0.99 16.71
CA SER A 28 -14.38 -0.26 16.57
C SER A 28 -15.19 -0.76 17.78
N SER A 29 -16.46 -1.14 17.54
CA SER A 29 -17.41 -1.47 18.60
C SER A 29 -16.89 -2.62 19.43
N TRP A 30 -16.62 -2.36 20.71
CA TRP A 30 -16.15 -3.37 21.63
C TRP A 30 -17.23 -4.41 21.94
N ILE A 31 -18.50 -3.98 21.91
CA ILE A 31 -19.65 -4.78 22.32
C ILE A 31 -20.06 -5.75 21.20
N GLN A 32 -20.03 -5.31 19.94
CA GLN A 32 -20.33 -6.16 18.78
C GLN A 32 -19.05 -6.79 18.22
N PRO A 33 -18.83 -8.10 18.41
CA PRO A 33 -17.66 -8.75 17.85
C PRO A 33 -17.72 -8.81 16.32
N GLY A 34 -16.56 -8.93 15.70
CA GLY A 34 -16.43 -9.41 14.32
C GLY A 34 -16.63 -10.93 14.24
N TYR A 35 -16.19 -11.52 13.13
CA TYR A 35 -16.25 -12.95 12.90
C TYR A 35 -15.59 -13.74 14.05
N GLU A 36 -16.17 -14.86 14.49
CA GLU A 36 -15.65 -15.69 15.60
C GLU A 36 -15.31 -14.93 16.89
N LYS A 37 -16.14 -13.96 17.29
CA LYS A 37 -15.94 -13.15 18.51
C LYS A 37 -14.66 -12.29 18.48
N ARG A 38 -14.04 -12.08 17.31
CA ARG A 38 -12.84 -11.25 17.14
C ARG A 38 -13.14 -9.80 17.54
N ARG A 39 -12.14 -9.11 18.10
CA ARG A 39 -12.22 -7.70 18.47
C ARG A 39 -11.25 -6.90 17.61
N LEU A 40 -11.71 -5.76 17.12
CA LEU A 40 -10.90 -4.80 16.40
C LEU A 40 -10.68 -3.60 17.30
N PHE A 41 -9.50 -3.00 17.24
CA PHE A 41 -9.22 -1.69 17.84
C PHE A 41 -8.70 -0.76 16.74
N SER A 42 -9.62 -0.07 16.06
CA SER A 42 -9.33 0.75 14.89
C SER A 42 -10.30 1.92 14.77
N LEU A 43 -9.79 3.08 14.32
CA LEU A 43 -10.61 4.26 13.98
C LEU A 43 -11.47 4.04 12.74
N LEU A 44 -11.04 3.11 11.87
CA LEU A 44 -11.74 2.76 10.63
C LEU A 44 -12.77 1.66 10.93
N ARG A 45 -14.05 2.05 10.94
CA ARG A 45 -15.20 1.14 11.05
C ARG A 45 -16.07 1.24 9.80
N GLY A 46 -16.50 0.10 9.25
CA GLY A 46 -17.62 0.00 8.31
C GLY A 46 -17.65 1.11 7.24
N HIS A 47 -18.55 2.08 7.41
CA HIS A 47 -18.72 3.20 6.46
C HIS A 47 -17.44 4.01 6.22
N ARG A 48 -16.64 4.33 7.24
CA ARG A 48 -15.39 5.09 7.08
C ARG A 48 -14.40 4.35 6.20
N MET A 49 -14.36 3.02 6.35
CA MET A 49 -13.51 2.16 5.55
C MET A 49 -13.96 2.16 4.09
N LYS A 50 -15.26 2.02 3.83
CA LYS A 50 -15.82 2.16 2.48
C LYS A 50 -15.47 3.52 1.87
N SER A 51 -15.63 4.62 2.61
CA SER A 51 -15.29 5.96 2.11
C SER A 51 -13.81 6.14 1.78
N VAL A 52 -12.91 5.65 2.65
CA VAL A 52 -11.46 5.73 2.40
C VAL A 52 -11.05 4.86 1.23
N LEU A 53 -11.52 3.60 1.19
CA LEU A 53 -11.18 2.66 0.12
C LEU A 53 -11.76 3.10 -1.23
N HIS A 54 -12.96 3.68 -1.25
CA HIS A 54 -13.55 4.23 -2.47
C HIS A 54 -12.62 5.27 -3.13
N ARG A 55 -12.02 6.18 -2.35
CA ARG A 55 -11.05 7.13 -2.90
C ARG A 55 -9.68 6.51 -3.17
N MET A 56 -9.20 5.62 -2.31
CA MET A 56 -7.90 4.97 -2.45
C MET A 56 -7.83 4.07 -3.71
N LEU A 57 -8.93 3.41 -4.04
CA LEU A 57 -9.05 2.43 -5.13
C LEU A 57 -9.58 3.05 -6.44
N ASP A 58 -9.70 4.37 -6.50
CA ASP A 58 -10.03 5.11 -7.73
C ASP A 58 -8.76 5.40 -8.54
N SER A 59 -8.81 5.04 -9.83
CA SER A 59 -7.68 5.20 -10.76
C SER A 59 -7.39 6.66 -11.10
N ASN A 60 -8.40 7.54 -11.00
CA ASN A 60 -8.26 8.99 -11.16
C ASN A 60 -7.72 9.68 -9.90
N GLU A 61 -7.59 8.94 -8.79
CA GLU A 61 -7.08 9.44 -7.52
C GLU A 61 -5.79 8.70 -7.15
N PHE A 62 -5.87 7.70 -6.26
CA PHE A 62 -4.69 7.06 -5.68
C PHE A 62 -4.26 5.76 -6.36
N LEU A 63 -5.17 5.06 -7.04
CA LEU A 63 -4.86 3.75 -7.62
C LEU A 63 -4.08 3.90 -8.93
N SER A 64 -2.82 3.49 -8.92
CA SER A 64 -1.96 3.38 -10.09
C SER A 64 -1.95 1.95 -10.63
N GLU A 65 -1.53 1.76 -11.87
CA GLU A 65 -1.16 0.45 -12.42
C GLU A 65 -0.03 -0.24 -11.63
N PHE A 66 0.74 0.53 -10.86
CA PHE A 66 1.95 0.08 -10.17
C PHE A 66 1.85 0.09 -8.63
N GLY A 67 0.69 0.47 -8.07
CA GLY A 67 0.45 0.54 -6.62
C GLY A 67 -0.44 1.71 -6.22
N ILE A 68 -0.35 2.13 -4.96
CA ILE A 68 -1.03 3.31 -4.41
C ILE A 68 -0.06 4.50 -4.43
N ARG A 69 -0.49 5.60 -5.06
CA ARG A 69 0.22 6.88 -5.11
C ARG A 69 0.29 7.52 -3.72
N SER A 70 1.34 8.29 -3.44
CA SER A 70 1.45 8.99 -2.16
C SER A 70 0.58 10.26 -2.05
N LEU A 71 0.11 10.79 -3.18
CA LEU A 71 -0.87 11.87 -3.27
C LEU A 71 -1.84 11.55 -4.39
N SER A 72 -3.10 11.95 -4.21
CA SER A 72 -4.11 11.76 -5.25
C SER A 72 -3.74 12.52 -6.53
N LYS A 73 -3.92 11.84 -7.68
CA LYS A 73 -3.82 12.42 -9.01
C LYS A 73 -4.85 13.53 -9.27
N TYR A 74 -5.95 13.60 -8.51
CA TYR A 74 -6.88 14.74 -8.55
C TYR A 74 -6.19 16.10 -8.40
N TYR A 75 -5.17 16.17 -7.55
CA TYR A 75 -4.40 17.39 -7.28
C TYR A 75 -3.49 17.81 -8.44
N GLU A 76 -3.41 17.03 -9.53
CA GLU A 76 -2.73 17.43 -10.76
C GLU A 76 -3.46 18.61 -11.42
N LYS A 77 -4.79 18.55 -11.47
CA LYS A 77 -5.66 19.57 -12.05
C LYS A 77 -6.21 20.55 -11.01
N HIS A 78 -6.22 20.15 -9.73
CA HIS A 78 -6.78 20.94 -8.64
C HIS A 78 -5.78 21.07 -7.49
N PRO A 79 -4.65 21.78 -7.65
CA PRO A 79 -3.66 21.94 -6.58
C PRO A 79 -4.29 22.50 -5.30
N TYR A 80 -3.88 21.99 -4.15
CA TYR A 80 -4.28 22.54 -2.86
C TYR A 80 -3.36 23.69 -2.47
N ALA A 81 -3.90 24.87 -2.21
CA ALA A 81 -3.12 26.04 -1.83
C ALA A 81 -3.64 26.69 -0.54
N MET A 82 -2.74 27.23 0.26
CA MET A 82 -3.04 27.96 1.47
C MET A 82 -2.16 29.21 1.61
N LYS A 83 -2.71 30.26 2.23
CA LYS A 83 -1.97 31.48 2.55
C LYS A 83 -1.47 31.42 3.99
N ILE A 84 -0.15 31.53 4.19
CA ILE A 84 0.49 31.61 5.51
C ILE A 84 1.44 32.80 5.49
N ASN A 85 1.29 33.73 6.44
CA ASN A 85 2.18 34.90 6.59
C ASN A 85 2.41 35.72 5.31
N GLY A 86 1.41 35.80 4.43
CA GLY A 86 1.50 36.53 3.15
C GLY A 86 1.97 35.68 1.97
N ASP A 87 2.60 34.53 2.23
CA ASP A 87 3.02 33.59 1.19
C ASP A 87 1.89 32.63 0.80
N THR A 88 1.84 32.26 -0.48
CA THR A 88 0.94 31.20 -0.97
C THR A 88 1.73 29.91 -1.12
N LEU A 89 1.47 28.93 -0.26
CA LEU A 89 2.03 27.59 -0.33
C LEU A 89 1.06 26.68 -1.07
N SER A 90 1.56 25.88 -2.01
CA SER A 90 0.74 24.99 -2.85
C SER A 90 1.35 23.60 -2.96
N ILE A 91 0.48 22.60 -2.98
CA ILE A 91 0.81 21.19 -3.20
C ILE A 91 0.04 20.71 -4.44
N LYS A 92 0.80 20.22 -5.42
CA LYS A 92 0.30 19.59 -6.65
C LYS A 92 0.80 18.15 -6.72
N TYR A 93 0.01 17.28 -7.37
CA TYR A 93 0.46 15.95 -7.76
C TYR A 93 1.65 16.02 -8.72
N THR A 94 2.75 15.37 -8.34
CA THR A 94 3.99 15.26 -9.10
C THR A 94 4.41 13.79 -9.06
N PRO A 95 4.25 13.03 -10.14
CA PRO A 95 4.40 11.57 -10.11
C PRO A 95 5.85 11.09 -9.99
N GLY A 96 6.83 11.95 -10.29
CA GLY A 96 8.25 11.61 -10.34
C GLY A 96 9.10 12.34 -9.30
N GLU A 97 10.20 12.94 -9.74
CA GLU A 97 11.03 13.83 -8.93
C GLU A 97 10.24 15.07 -8.47
N SER A 98 10.66 15.67 -7.35
CA SER A 98 10.03 16.91 -6.87
C SER A 98 10.23 18.05 -7.88
N ASP A 99 9.17 18.82 -8.12
CA ASP A 99 9.22 20.08 -8.89
C ASP A 99 9.65 21.29 -8.04
N THR A 100 9.98 21.09 -6.76
CA THR A 100 10.50 22.12 -5.85
C THR A 100 11.83 21.71 -5.23
N ARG A 101 12.66 22.70 -4.90
CA ARG A 101 13.97 22.52 -4.26
C ARG A 101 13.92 22.30 -2.74
N MET A 102 12.73 22.26 -2.14
CA MET A 102 12.63 22.03 -0.69
C MET A 102 13.21 20.66 -0.31
N PHE A 103 13.99 20.61 0.77
CA PHE A 103 14.59 19.39 1.34
C PHE A 103 15.47 18.55 0.39
N GLY A 104 16.28 19.19 -0.46
CA GLY A 104 17.28 18.49 -1.28
C GLY A 104 16.76 18.01 -2.65
N GLY A 105 15.57 18.43 -3.06
CA GLY A 105 15.13 18.52 -4.46
C GLY A 105 14.78 17.21 -5.17
N ASN A 106 15.22 16.04 -4.70
CA ASN A 106 14.96 14.77 -5.38
C ASN A 106 13.81 13.98 -4.76
N SER A 107 13.79 13.78 -3.44
CA SER A 107 12.78 12.94 -2.76
C SER A 107 11.40 13.58 -2.81
N ASN A 108 10.38 12.79 -3.15
CA ASN A 108 9.04 13.29 -3.41
C ASN A 108 7.95 12.38 -2.84
N TRP A 109 7.06 12.97 -2.03
CA TRP A 109 5.90 12.32 -1.43
C TRP A 109 4.58 12.82 -2.03
N ARG A 110 4.61 13.52 -3.16
CA ARG A 110 3.43 14.14 -3.80
C ARG A 110 2.92 13.40 -5.02
N GLY A 111 3.05 12.08 -5.07
CA GLY A 111 2.56 11.29 -6.19
C GLY A 111 3.24 9.94 -6.39
N PRO A 112 4.56 9.80 -6.12
CA PRO A 112 5.23 8.53 -6.34
C PRO A 112 4.68 7.38 -5.50
N ILE A 113 5.03 6.17 -5.89
CA ILE A 113 4.71 4.93 -5.20
C ILE A 113 5.86 4.58 -4.27
N TRP A 114 5.52 4.34 -3.01
CA TRP A 114 6.44 3.96 -1.95
C TRP A 114 6.06 2.59 -1.41
N PHE A 115 7.01 1.66 -1.44
CA PHE A 115 6.82 0.29 -0.98
C PHE A 115 6.41 0.16 0.49
N PRO A 116 6.99 0.90 1.47
CA PRO A 116 6.59 0.73 2.86
C PRO A 116 5.11 1.06 3.08
N ILE A 117 4.60 2.14 2.47
CA ILE A 117 3.20 2.53 2.60
C ILE A 117 2.29 1.52 1.89
N ASN A 118 2.64 1.09 0.67
CA ASN A 118 1.88 0.07 -0.06
C ASN A 118 1.81 -1.25 0.72
N TYR A 119 2.93 -1.69 1.30
CA TYR A 119 3.00 -2.89 2.10
C TYR A 119 2.13 -2.78 3.37
N LEU A 120 2.19 -1.65 4.08
CA LEU A 120 1.33 -1.42 5.26
C LEU A 120 -0.16 -1.40 4.89
N ILE A 121 -0.53 -0.87 3.72
CA ILE A 121 -1.91 -0.92 3.21
C ILE A 121 -2.33 -2.37 2.96
N VAL A 122 -1.50 -3.15 2.24
CA VAL A 122 -1.75 -4.58 1.97
C VAL A 122 -1.94 -5.37 3.27
N GLU A 123 -1.03 -5.23 4.23
CA GLU A 123 -1.14 -5.93 5.51
C GLU A 123 -2.35 -5.48 6.34
N SER A 124 -2.72 -4.19 6.26
CA SER A 124 -3.91 -3.68 6.94
C SER A 124 -5.19 -4.26 6.33
N LEU A 125 -5.30 -4.30 4.99
CA LEU A 125 -6.44 -4.90 4.30
C LEU A 125 -6.66 -6.35 4.71
N LYS A 126 -5.58 -7.14 4.78
CA LYS A 126 -5.65 -8.54 5.25
C LYS A 126 -6.13 -8.66 6.69
N LYS A 127 -5.65 -7.79 7.59
CA LYS A 127 -6.09 -7.76 9.00
C LYS A 127 -7.56 -7.39 9.12
N PHE A 128 -8.05 -6.45 8.31
CA PHE A 128 -9.47 -6.12 8.26
C PHE A 128 -10.30 -7.26 7.67
N ASP A 129 -9.85 -7.88 6.59
CA ASP A 129 -10.54 -9.03 5.99
C ASP A 129 -10.69 -10.18 7.00
N TYR A 130 -9.60 -10.51 7.69
CA TYR A 130 -9.61 -11.47 8.80
C TYR A 130 -10.59 -11.08 9.89
N TYR A 131 -10.69 -9.80 10.27
CA TYR A 131 -11.67 -9.37 11.27
C TYR A 131 -13.13 -9.53 10.80
N TYR A 132 -13.41 -9.19 9.53
CA TYR A 132 -14.75 -9.23 8.97
C TYR A 132 -15.18 -10.61 8.44
N GLY A 133 -14.26 -11.57 8.35
CA GLY A 133 -14.56 -12.94 7.91
C GLY A 133 -14.78 -13.09 6.41
N GLY A 134 -14.31 -12.16 5.59
CA GLY A 134 -14.43 -12.23 4.12
C GLY A 134 -15.77 -11.78 3.54
N ASP A 135 -16.78 -11.46 4.37
CA ASP A 135 -18.12 -11.04 3.90
C ASP A 135 -18.20 -9.55 3.51
N PHE A 136 -17.15 -8.77 3.78
CA PHE A 136 -17.14 -7.33 3.55
C PHE A 136 -16.59 -6.99 2.16
N SER A 137 -17.49 -6.93 1.18
CA SER A 137 -17.11 -6.60 -0.20
C SER A 137 -16.93 -5.10 -0.43
N ILE A 138 -15.89 -4.76 -1.19
CA ILE A 138 -15.50 -3.41 -1.61
C ILE A 138 -15.40 -3.39 -3.12
N GLU A 139 -15.86 -2.31 -3.75
CA GLU A 139 -15.73 -2.12 -5.19
C GLU A 139 -14.25 -1.94 -5.57
N TYR A 140 -13.79 -2.67 -6.58
CA TYR A 140 -12.41 -2.62 -7.04
C TYR A 140 -12.27 -2.92 -8.55
N PRO A 141 -11.64 -2.02 -9.32
CA PRO A 141 -11.38 -0.61 -8.99
C PRO A 141 -12.68 0.15 -8.71
N THR A 142 -12.59 1.30 -8.04
CA THR A 142 -13.75 2.17 -7.82
C THR A 142 -14.40 2.56 -9.16
N GLY A 143 -15.72 2.47 -9.25
CA GLY A 143 -16.50 2.75 -10.46
C GLY A 143 -16.54 1.61 -11.49
N SER A 144 -15.99 0.43 -11.18
CA SER A 144 -15.99 -0.73 -12.09
C SER A 144 -17.23 -1.61 -11.98
N GLY A 145 -18.02 -1.50 -10.91
CA GLY A 145 -19.10 -2.42 -10.57
C GLY A 145 -18.63 -3.80 -10.06
N ASN A 146 -17.33 -4.08 -10.06
CA ASN A 146 -16.77 -5.33 -9.55
C ASN A 146 -16.52 -5.22 -8.05
N PHE A 147 -17.00 -6.20 -7.28
CA PHE A 147 -16.83 -6.23 -5.83
C PHE A 147 -15.92 -7.38 -5.43
N MET A 148 -14.97 -7.09 -4.55
CA MET A 148 -13.98 -8.04 -4.06
C MET A 148 -13.85 -7.95 -2.54
N THR A 149 -13.37 -9.03 -1.93
CA THR A 149 -12.97 -9.02 -0.51
C THR A 149 -11.70 -8.19 -0.33
N MET A 150 -11.40 -7.78 0.91
CA MET A 150 -10.19 -7.00 1.18
C MET A 150 -8.92 -7.83 0.99
N ASP A 151 -8.96 -9.14 1.21
CA ASP A 151 -7.84 -10.04 0.90
C ASP A 151 -7.54 -10.09 -0.60
N MET A 152 -8.59 -10.19 -1.44
CA MET A 152 -8.43 -10.13 -2.89
C MET A 152 -7.87 -8.79 -3.37
N ILE A 153 -8.34 -7.68 -2.79
CA ILE A 153 -7.79 -6.34 -3.09
C ILE A 153 -6.32 -6.25 -2.64
N ALA A 154 -5.97 -6.80 -1.48
CA ALA A 154 -4.59 -6.84 -1.00
C ALA A 154 -3.67 -7.61 -1.96
N LYS A 155 -4.17 -8.71 -2.53
CA LYS A 155 -3.48 -9.46 -3.60
C LYS A 155 -3.32 -8.62 -4.86
N GLU A 156 -4.38 -8.00 -5.37
CA GLU A 156 -4.31 -7.18 -6.59
C GLU A 156 -3.34 -5.99 -6.45
N LEU A 157 -3.33 -5.32 -5.29
CA LEU A 157 -2.34 -4.26 -5.01
C LEU A 157 -0.91 -4.80 -4.99
N SER A 158 -0.70 -5.99 -4.43
CA SER A 158 0.61 -6.64 -4.42
C SER A 158 1.08 -7.00 -5.83
N LEU A 159 0.18 -7.50 -6.69
CA LEU A 159 0.48 -7.78 -8.09
C LEU A 159 0.84 -6.51 -8.87
N ARG A 160 0.17 -5.39 -8.61
CA ARG A 160 0.52 -4.08 -9.19
C ARG A 160 1.93 -3.63 -8.78
N CYS A 161 2.29 -3.77 -7.51
CA CYS A 161 3.66 -3.46 -7.07
C CYS A 161 4.69 -4.40 -7.69
N MET A 162 4.39 -5.70 -7.83
CA MET A 162 5.26 -6.66 -8.51
C MET A 162 5.46 -6.32 -9.99
N LYS A 163 4.41 -5.83 -10.67
CA LYS A 163 4.43 -5.45 -12.10
C LYS A 163 5.57 -4.49 -12.43
N ILE A 164 6.00 -3.64 -11.49
CA ILE A 164 7.13 -2.72 -11.65
C ILE A 164 8.41 -3.43 -12.11
N PHE A 165 8.64 -4.65 -11.63
CA PHE A 165 9.86 -5.43 -11.86
C PHE A 165 9.70 -6.52 -12.93
N MET A 166 8.50 -6.71 -13.43
CA MET A 166 8.18 -7.73 -14.44
C MET A 166 8.35 -7.17 -15.85
N ARG A 167 8.67 -8.07 -16.79
CA ARG A 167 8.64 -7.72 -18.21
C ARG A 167 7.17 -7.57 -18.65
N ASP A 168 6.90 -6.54 -19.43
CA ASP A 168 5.67 -6.37 -20.19
C ASP A 168 5.70 -7.22 -21.48
N ASP A 169 4.64 -7.10 -22.28
CA ASP A 169 4.49 -7.82 -23.55
C ASP A 169 5.56 -7.42 -24.59
N GLN A 170 6.18 -6.26 -24.42
CA GLN A 170 7.29 -5.77 -25.25
C GLN A 170 8.66 -6.19 -24.70
N GLY A 171 8.70 -6.93 -23.59
CA GLY A 171 9.92 -7.39 -22.94
C GLY A 171 10.61 -6.35 -22.05
N ASN A 172 10.01 -5.17 -21.87
CA ASN A 172 10.54 -4.07 -21.07
C ASN A 172 10.06 -4.14 -19.63
N ARG A 173 10.83 -3.58 -18.69
CA ARG A 173 10.41 -3.44 -17.29
C ARG A 173 10.08 -1.99 -16.96
N PRO A 174 8.95 -1.72 -16.28
CA PRO A 174 8.62 -0.38 -15.82
C PRO A 174 9.75 0.27 -14.99
N VAL A 175 10.40 -0.50 -14.10
CA VAL A 175 11.48 0.01 -13.22
C VAL A 175 12.60 0.75 -13.96
N TYR A 176 12.91 0.37 -15.20
CA TYR A 176 13.96 1.02 -15.99
C TYR A 176 13.45 2.15 -16.89
N GLY A 177 12.13 2.29 -17.04
CA GLY A 177 11.52 3.29 -17.91
C GLY A 177 12.12 3.24 -19.32
N THR A 178 12.66 4.38 -19.77
CA THR A 178 13.26 4.54 -21.11
C THR A 178 14.76 4.24 -21.18
N GLN A 179 15.37 3.71 -20.11
CA GLN A 179 16.81 3.45 -20.05
C GLN A 179 17.18 2.19 -20.84
N ARG A 180 17.43 2.35 -22.15
CA ARG A 180 17.72 1.25 -23.09
C ARG A 180 18.81 0.29 -22.62
N LYS A 181 19.86 0.79 -21.97
CA LYS A 181 20.94 -0.06 -21.43
C LYS A 181 20.41 -1.12 -20.46
N PHE A 182 19.49 -0.77 -19.57
CA PHE A 182 18.92 -1.72 -18.62
C PHE A 182 17.71 -2.50 -19.18
N GLN A 183 17.16 -2.10 -20.33
CA GLN A 183 16.09 -2.84 -20.99
C GLN A 183 16.64 -3.92 -21.93
N GLU A 184 17.63 -3.56 -22.75
CA GLU A 184 18.02 -4.31 -23.95
C GLU A 184 19.37 -5.03 -23.81
N ASP A 185 20.32 -4.45 -23.05
CA ASP A 185 21.69 -4.97 -22.99
C ASP A 185 21.74 -6.35 -22.31
N PRO A 186 22.26 -7.40 -22.98
CA PRO A 186 22.30 -8.76 -22.43
C PRO A 186 23.11 -8.87 -21.14
N HIS A 187 24.01 -7.93 -20.86
CA HIS A 187 24.81 -7.89 -19.63
C HIS A 187 24.15 -7.11 -18.49
N PHE A 188 23.06 -6.37 -18.72
CA PHE A 188 22.44 -5.53 -17.69
C PHE A 188 20.95 -5.81 -17.46
N LYS A 189 20.23 -6.31 -18.48
CA LYS A 189 18.76 -6.39 -18.48
C LYS A 189 18.11 -7.30 -17.45
N ASP A 190 18.90 -8.16 -16.79
CA ASP A 190 18.44 -9.10 -15.77
C ASP A 190 18.94 -8.73 -14.36
N TYR A 191 19.75 -7.67 -14.22
CA TYR A 191 20.21 -7.16 -12.91
C TYR A 191 19.27 -6.08 -12.37
N ILE A 192 18.15 -6.54 -11.79
CA ILE A 192 17.06 -5.69 -11.28
C ILE A 192 17.54 -4.80 -10.15
N LEU A 193 17.42 -3.48 -10.36
CA LEU A 193 17.76 -2.46 -9.36
C LEU A 193 16.55 -2.13 -8.48
N PHE A 194 16.80 -1.92 -7.20
CA PHE A 194 15.81 -1.39 -6.26
C PHE A 194 16.05 0.10 -6.05
N TYR A 195 14.96 0.84 -6.00
CA TYR A 195 14.94 2.30 -5.92
C TYR A 195 14.22 2.78 -4.68
N GLU A 196 14.46 4.03 -4.30
CA GLU A 196 13.81 4.70 -3.16
C GLU A 196 12.30 4.76 -3.32
N TYR A 197 11.83 5.14 -4.50
CA TYR A 197 10.42 5.21 -4.87
C TYR A 197 10.26 5.04 -6.38
N PHE A 198 9.01 4.94 -6.84
CA PHE A 198 8.67 4.67 -8.23
C PHE A 198 7.69 5.69 -8.76
N HIS A 199 7.81 6.01 -10.04
CA HIS A 199 6.95 7.01 -10.66
C HIS A 199 5.48 6.59 -10.61
N GLY A 200 4.62 7.48 -10.10
CA GLY A 200 3.21 7.17 -9.82
C GLY A 200 2.38 6.77 -11.04
N ASP A 201 2.82 7.10 -12.25
CA ASP A 201 2.08 6.81 -13.49
C ASP A 201 2.74 5.79 -14.44
N ASN A 202 4.03 5.51 -14.30
CA ASN A 202 4.73 4.62 -15.25
C ASN A 202 5.69 3.62 -14.59
N GLY A 203 5.81 3.65 -13.26
CA GLY A 203 6.58 2.66 -12.52
C GLY A 203 8.11 2.78 -12.63
N ARG A 204 8.68 3.80 -13.32
CA ARG A 204 10.14 3.96 -13.36
C ARG A 204 10.73 4.19 -11.98
N GLY A 205 11.87 3.57 -11.70
CA GLY A 205 12.61 3.74 -10.45
C GLY A 205 13.23 5.13 -10.34
N LEU A 206 13.18 5.70 -9.13
CA LEU A 206 13.58 7.07 -8.83
C LEU A 206 14.32 7.16 -7.48
N GLY A 207 15.02 8.28 -7.29
CA GLY A 207 15.81 8.50 -6.07
C GLY A 207 17.04 7.61 -6.00
N ALA A 208 17.47 7.28 -4.79
CA ALA A 208 18.62 6.40 -4.58
C ALA A 208 18.38 5.01 -5.21
N SER A 209 19.33 4.53 -6.03
CA SER A 209 19.37 3.15 -6.51
C SER A 209 20.07 2.23 -5.50
N HIS A 210 19.98 0.91 -5.71
CA HIS A 210 20.46 -0.11 -4.78
C HIS A 210 19.81 -0.03 -3.39
N GLN A 211 18.59 0.49 -3.34
CA GLN A 211 17.84 0.63 -2.10
C GLN A 211 17.14 -0.68 -1.74
N THR A 212 17.93 -1.73 -1.44
CA THR A 212 17.45 -2.98 -0.84
C THR A 212 17.05 -2.82 0.63
N GLY A 213 16.58 -1.63 1.01
CA GLY A 213 15.89 -1.34 2.25
C GLY A 213 14.41 -1.69 2.11
N TRP A 214 13.53 -0.71 2.22
CA TRP A 214 12.08 -0.96 2.20
C TRP A 214 11.55 -1.52 0.88
N THR A 215 12.23 -1.32 -0.25
CA THR A 215 11.78 -1.86 -1.54
C THR A 215 11.90 -3.39 -1.58
N ALA A 216 12.75 -3.99 -0.73
CA ALA A 216 12.84 -5.43 -0.57
C ALA A 216 11.54 -6.08 -0.05
N LEU A 217 10.58 -5.29 0.46
CA LEU A 217 9.23 -5.77 0.80
C LEU A 217 8.48 -6.38 -0.39
N VAL A 218 8.91 -6.13 -1.64
CA VAL A 218 8.41 -6.85 -2.81
C VAL A 218 8.63 -8.36 -2.71
N ALA A 219 9.70 -8.81 -2.03
CA ALA A 219 9.98 -10.23 -1.84
C ALA A 219 8.87 -10.94 -1.06
N GLU A 220 8.28 -10.27 -0.06
CA GLU A 220 7.12 -10.78 0.69
C GLU A 220 5.88 -10.90 -0.21
N MET A 221 5.66 -9.94 -1.10
CA MET A 221 4.56 -9.99 -2.07
C MET A 221 4.75 -11.16 -3.05
N ILE A 222 5.97 -11.34 -3.56
CA ILE A 222 6.33 -12.46 -4.44
C ILE A 222 6.13 -13.79 -3.70
N HIS A 223 6.64 -13.92 -2.48
CA HIS A 223 6.52 -15.14 -1.68
C HIS A 223 5.06 -15.54 -1.44
N LYS A 224 4.20 -14.56 -1.15
CA LYS A 224 2.78 -14.80 -0.87
C LYS A 224 1.97 -15.13 -2.12
N TYR A 225 2.26 -14.49 -3.26
CA TYR A 225 1.34 -14.52 -4.42
C TYR A 225 1.93 -15.14 -5.69
N SER A 226 3.22 -15.42 -5.73
CA SER A 226 3.81 -16.21 -6.81
C SER A 226 3.61 -17.68 -6.50
N LYS A 227 2.96 -18.42 -7.40
CA LYS A 227 2.92 -19.89 -7.29
C LYS A 227 4.35 -20.38 -7.51
N PRO A 228 4.91 -21.22 -6.62
CA PRO A 228 6.16 -21.90 -6.94
C PRO A 228 5.91 -22.72 -8.20
N ASN A 229 6.71 -22.46 -9.24
CA ASN A 229 6.70 -23.30 -10.42
C ASN A 229 7.04 -24.71 -9.94
N LYS A 230 6.21 -25.72 -10.24
CA LYS A 230 6.49 -27.12 -9.85
C LYS A 230 7.77 -27.68 -10.49
N ALA A 231 8.44 -26.92 -11.34
CA ALA A 231 9.70 -27.28 -11.96
C ALA A 231 10.87 -27.07 -10.97
N ASN A 232 11.55 -28.17 -10.66
CA ASN A 232 12.80 -28.29 -9.89
C ASN A 232 12.71 -28.09 -8.37
N ARG A 233 11.95 -28.97 -7.69
CA ARG A 233 12.33 -29.41 -6.34
C ARG A 233 13.59 -30.28 -6.42
N ASN A 234 14.75 -29.65 -6.67
CA ASN A 234 16.04 -30.31 -6.50
C ASN A 234 17.17 -29.34 -6.12
N GLU A 235 16.85 -28.19 -5.53
CA GLU A 235 17.88 -27.30 -4.98
C GLU A 235 17.55 -26.89 -3.54
N SER A 236 18.50 -27.22 -2.68
CA SER A 236 18.67 -26.98 -1.24
C SER A 236 17.70 -25.98 -0.57
N SER A 237 16.90 -26.50 0.36
CA SER A 237 16.17 -25.70 1.34
C SER A 237 17.16 -25.01 2.29
N PRO A 238 17.14 -23.67 2.46
CA PRO A 238 17.95 -23.01 3.46
C PRO A 238 17.45 -23.37 4.85
N LEU A 239 18.42 -23.73 5.70
CA LEU A 239 18.25 -24.31 7.04
C LEU A 239 18.12 -23.21 8.11
N PHE A 240 17.28 -22.21 7.89
CA PHE A 240 17.03 -21.19 8.92
C PHE A 240 15.57 -20.73 8.91
N ARG A 241 14.77 -21.37 9.76
CA ARG A 241 13.55 -20.80 10.34
C ARG A 241 13.77 -20.77 11.85
N SER A 242 13.88 -19.56 12.41
CA SER A 242 13.68 -19.26 13.83
C SER A 242 12.37 -18.52 13.98
#